data_AF-A0A966DKR7-F1
#
_entry.id   AF-A0A966DKR7-F1
#
_cell.length_a   1.000
_cell.length_b   1.000
_cell.length_c   1.000
_cell.angle_alpha   90.00
_cell.angle_beta   90.00
_cell.angle_gamma   90.00
#
_symmetry.space_group_name_H-M   'P 1'
#
loop_
_entity.id
_entity.type
_entity.pdbx_description
1 polymer ?
#
loop_
_entity_poly.entity_id
_entity_poly.type
_entity_poly.pdbx_seq_one_letter_code
_entity_poly.pdbx_strand_id
1 'polypeptide(L)'
;MAKRLFNVRAYGDTAANWATNTHVYPSNSLLIATDTGAIKKGDGVKTYAQLSSLGVKQVAEVADISDWPTSFPPEIGTTATTAAAGNHDHAVVEDATSGLAAAATIQDLAEALSARIKVLEDAVL
;
A
#
# COMPACT_ATOMS: atom_id res chain seq x y z
N MET A 1 14.98 46.55 -1.90
CA MET A 1 15.25 45.81 -3.16
C MET A 1 16.11 44.60 -2.85
N ALA A 2 15.85 43.45 -3.46
CA ALA A 2 16.68 42.26 -3.29
C ALA A 2 18.03 42.43 -4.04
N LYS A 3 19.14 42.08 -3.39
CA LYS A 3 20.49 42.14 -3.99
C LYS A 3 20.80 40.80 -4.66
N ARG A 4 21.16 40.82 -5.96
CA ARG A 4 21.71 39.64 -6.64
C ARG A 4 23.09 39.33 -6.07
N LEU A 5 23.27 38.11 -5.56
CA LEU A 5 24.53 37.61 -5.01
C LEU A 5 25.03 36.51 -5.94
N PHE A 6 26.12 36.76 -6.64
CA PHE A 6 26.68 35.85 -7.65
C PHE A 6 27.55 34.72 -7.07
N ASN A 7 27.74 34.67 -5.74
CA ASN A 7 28.71 33.81 -5.07
C ASN A 7 28.08 32.86 -4.03
N VAL A 8 26.84 32.42 -4.22
CA VAL A 8 26.23 31.45 -3.30
C VAL A 8 26.99 30.13 -3.40
N ARG A 9 27.55 29.67 -2.29
CA ARG A 9 28.22 28.36 -2.17
C ARG A 9 27.29 27.39 -1.47
N ALA A 10 27.21 26.16 -1.96
CA ALA A 10 26.42 25.11 -1.32
C ALA A 10 27.35 24.01 -0.80
N TYR A 11 27.11 23.56 0.43
CA TYR A 11 27.80 22.46 1.08
C TYR A 11 26.76 21.42 1.50
N GLY A 12 27.04 20.15 1.24
CA GLY A 12 26.16 19.03 1.57
C GLY A 12 26.88 18.01 2.44
N ASP A 13 26.21 17.55 3.48
CA ASP A 13 26.66 16.45 4.34
C ASP A 13 25.44 15.85 5.08
N THR A 14 25.60 14.75 5.80
CA THR A 14 24.56 14.16 6.65
C THR A 14 24.27 15.02 7.88
N ALA A 15 23.05 14.93 8.43
CA ALA A 15 22.69 15.65 9.65
C ALA A 15 23.61 15.30 10.84
N ALA A 16 24.04 14.04 10.93
CA ALA A 16 24.96 13.57 11.97
C ALA A 16 26.35 14.22 11.86
N ASN A 17 26.91 14.30 10.65
CA ASN A 17 28.19 14.97 10.42
C ASN A 17 28.07 16.49 10.67
N TRP A 18 26.95 17.09 10.26
CA TRP A 18 26.69 18.50 10.55
C TRP A 18 26.57 18.82 12.04
N ALA A 19 26.02 17.90 12.84
CA ALA A 19 25.86 18.10 14.28
C ALA A 19 27.20 18.17 15.03
N THR A 20 28.24 17.50 14.53
CA THR A 20 29.59 17.50 15.12
C THR A 20 30.54 18.51 14.44
N ASN A 21 30.14 19.07 13.29
CA ASN A 21 30.93 20.02 12.54
C ASN A 21 31.06 21.38 13.27
N THR A 22 32.28 21.75 13.63
CA THR A 22 32.61 23.01 14.31
C THR A 22 33.08 24.12 13.37
N HIS A 23 33.04 23.91 12.05
CA HIS A 23 33.42 24.91 11.06
C HIS A 23 32.36 26.02 10.97
N VAL A 24 32.83 27.27 10.90
CA VAL A 24 31.99 28.44 10.70
C VAL A 24 32.02 28.84 9.23
N TYR A 25 30.88 28.64 8.56
CA TYR A 25 30.76 28.95 7.14
C TYR A 25 30.43 30.43 6.92
N PRO A 26 31.03 31.07 5.89
CA PRO A 26 30.82 32.50 5.64
C PRO A 26 29.37 32.80 5.25
N SER A 27 29.00 34.07 5.40
CA SER A 27 27.69 34.56 4.96
C SER A 27 27.42 34.21 3.49
N ASN A 28 26.17 33.83 3.19
CA ASN A 28 25.72 33.37 1.86
C ASN A 28 26.20 31.98 1.45
N SER A 29 26.57 31.14 2.42
CA SER A 29 26.70 29.69 2.23
C SER A 29 25.37 29.00 2.54
N LEU A 30 24.90 28.14 1.64
CA LEU A 30 23.83 27.18 1.87
C LEU A 30 24.44 25.90 2.46
N LEU A 31 23.95 25.49 3.61
CA LEU A 31 24.36 24.26 4.29
C LEU A 31 23.18 23.31 4.28
N ILE A 32 23.34 22.15 3.64
CA ILE A 32 22.26 21.22 3.35
C ILE A 32 22.57 19.90 4.06
N ALA A 33 21.69 19.50 4.98
CA ALA A 33 21.68 18.14 5.50
C ALA A 33 20.99 17.23 4.47
N THR A 34 21.76 16.38 3.78
CA THR A 34 21.30 15.65 2.59
C THR A 34 20.29 14.55 2.88
N ASP A 35 20.30 14.02 4.11
CA ASP A 35 19.42 12.96 4.61
C ASP A 35 18.08 13.51 5.12
N THR A 36 18.10 14.64 5.80
CA THR A 36 16.92 15.28 6.44
C THR A 36 16.35 16.44 5.62
N GLY A 37 17.06 16.89 4.58
CA GLY A 37 16.72 18.06 3.78
C GLY A 37 16.71 19.38 4.55
N ALA A 38 17.31 19.43 5.75
CA ALA A 38 17.43 20.68 6.51
C ALA A 38 18.38 21.64 5.78
N ILE A 39 17.92 22.87 5.54
CA ILE A 39 18.70 23.93 4.90
C ILE A 39 18.94 25.02 5.92
N LYS A 40 20.21 25.33 6.16
CA LYS A 40 20.63 26.47 6.97
C LYS A 40 21.47 27.42 6.13
N LYS A 41 21.54 28.69 6.56
CA LYS A 41 22.41 29.69 5.93
C LYS A 41 23.54 30.04 6.88
N GLY A 42 24.78 29.90 6.41
CA GLY A 42 25.96 30.40 7.14
C GLY A 42 25.88 31.90 7.33
N ASP A 43 26.30 32.38 8.51
CA ASP A 43 26.34 33.80 8.89
C ASP A 43 27.77 34.32 9.12
N GLY A 44 28.78 33.45 9.04
CA GLY A 44 30.18 33.77 9.30
C GLY A 44 30.54 33.87 10.78
N VAL A 45 29.65 33.51 11.70
CA VAL A 45 29.86 33.61 13.15
C VAL A 45 29.56 32.30 13.86
N LYS A 46 28.47 31.62 13.51
CA LYS A 46 27.94 30.44 14.18
C LYS A 46 28.29 29.15 13.44
N THR A 47 28.41 28.06 14.20
CA THR A 47 28.52 26.70 13.63
C THR A 47 27.15 26.20 13.19
N TYR A 48 27.10 25.12 12.41
CA TYR A 48 25.85 24.56 11.89
C TYR A 48 24.80 24.29 12.98
N ALA A 49 25.21 23.75 14.12
CA ALA A 49 24.32 23.42 15.24
C ALA A 49 23.58 24.66 15.80
N GLN A 50 24.22 25.83 15.76
CA GLN A 50 23.71 27.09 16.31
C GLN A 50 22.88 27.92 15.31
N LEU A 51 22.94 27.58 14.02
CA LEU A 51 22.20 28.27 12.98
C LEU A 51 20.71 27.87 12.98
N SER A 52 19.84 28.83 12.66
CA SER A 52 18.41 28.57 12.45
C SER A 52 18.17 27.84 11.13
N SER A 53 17.18 26.97 11.11
CA SER A 53 16.72 26.33 9.87
C SER A 53 15.90 27.30 9.02
N LEU A 54 16.16 27.31 7.71
CA LEU A 54 15.37 28.01 6.70
C LEU A 54 14.29 27.12 6.08
N GLY A 55 14.46 25.81 6.20
CA GLY A 55 13.56 24.81 5.65
C GLY A 55 14.03 23.42 6.02
N VAL A 56 13.10 22.48 6.08
CA VAL A 56 13.36 21.06 6.32
C VAL A 56 12.58 20.25 5.29
N LYS A 57 12.98 19.00 5.04
CA LYS A 57 12.16 18.09 4.24
C LYS A 57 10.80 17.96 4.90
N GLN A 58 9.74 18.32 4.20
CA GLN A 58 8.40 17.92 4.56
C GLN A 58 8.17 16.51 4.02
N VAL A 59 7.90 15.58 4.93
CA VAL A 59 7.35 14.28 4.59
C VAL A 59 5.89 14.35 5.01
N ALA A 60 4.99 14.26 4.03
CA ALA A 60 3.57 14.10 4.33
C ALA A 60 3.34 12.63 4.72
N GLU A 61 2.81 12.40 5.91
CA GLU A 61 2.34 11.10 6.34
C GLU A 61 0.88 10.89 5.91
N VAL A 62 0.43 9.63 5.91
CA VAL A 62 -0.99 9.31 5.66
C VAL A 62 -1.91 10.07 6.61
N ALA A 63 -1.47 10.30 7.86
CA ALA A 63 -2.20 11.07 8.84
C ALA A 63 -2.42 12.55 8.46
N ASP A 64 -1.59 13.10 7.56
CA ASP A 64 -1.75 14.47 7.05
C ASP A 64 -2.85 14.59 5.98
N ILE A 65 -3.36 13.45 5.48
CA ILE A 65 -4.36 13.40 4.41
C ILE A 65 -5.75 13.18 5.05
N SER A 66 -6.52 14.27 5.15
CA SER A 66 -7.83 14.27 5.84
C SER A 66 -8.89 13.36 5.22
N ASP A 67 -8.72 13.00 3.95
CA ASP A 67 -9.63 12.15 3.17
C ASP A 67 -9.01 10.78 2.81
N TRP A 68 -7.93 10.39 3.50
CA TRP A 68 -7.32 9.08 3.26
C TRP A 68 -8.26 7.97 3.71
N PRO A 69 -8.61 7.02 2.81
CA PRO A 69 -9.52 5.95 3.18
C PRO A 69 -8.82 4.97 4.13
N THR A 70 -9.51 4.58 5.20
CA THR A 70 -9.01 3.61 6.19
C THR A 70 -9.04 2.16 5.66
N SER A 71 -9.60 1.94 4.47
CA SER A 71 -9.63 0.65 3.78
C SER A 71 -9.54 0.84 2.27
N PHE A 72 -8.83 -0.05 1.58
CA PHE A 72 -8.78 -0.15 0.12
C PHE A 72 -9.28 -1.52 -0.36
N PRO A 73 -10.56 -1.87 -0.18
CA PRO A 73 -11.06 -3.16 -0.61
C PRO A 73 -11.41 -3.14 -2.12
N PRO A 74 -11.31 -4.31 -2.78
CA PRO A 74 -12.55 -4.97 -3.13
C PRO A 74 -12.75 -6.04 -2.08
N GLU A 75 -13.81 -5.89 -1.30
CA GLU A 75 -14.17 -6.91 -0.34
C GLU A 75 -14.79 -8.03 -1.17
N ILE A 76 -13.99 -9.07 -1.45
CA ILE A 76 -14.48 -10.29 -2.10
C ILE A 76 -15.55 -10.87 -1.19
N GLY A 77 -16.81 -10.72 -1.57
CA GLY A 77 -17.94 -11.23 -0.80
C GLY A 77 -18.91 -10.19 -0.19
N THR A 78 -18.78 -8.87 -0.42
CA THR A 78 -19.55 -7.90 0.40
C THR A 78 -20.41 -6.83 -0.29
N THR A 79 -20.54 -6.80 -1.63
CA THR A 79 -21.74 -6.13 -2.17
C THR A 79 -22.90 -7.12 -2.20
N ALA A 80 -23.87 -6.87 -1.32
CA ALA A 80 -24.88 -7.80 -0.85
C ALA A 80 -25.90 -8.34 -1.88
N THR A 81 -25.87 -7.87 -3.14
CA THR A 81 -26.80 -8.36 -4.18
C THR A 81 -26.19 -9.36 -5.16
N THR A 82 -24.86 -9.53 -5.17
CA THR A 82 -24.17 -10.40 -6.16
C THR A 82 -23.00 -11.21 -5.62
N ALA A 83 -22.65 -11.05 -4.34
CA ALA A 83 -21.61 -11.86 -3.71
C ALA A 83 -22.20 -13.19 -3.20
N ALA A 84 -21.99 -14.27 -3.94
CA ALA A 84 -22.00 -15.58 -3.31
C ALA A 84 -20.80 -15.63 -2.35
N ALA A 85 -21.06 -15.62 -1.04
CA ALA A 85 -20.08 -16.10 -0.06
C ALA A 85 -19.60 -17.48 -0.56
N GLY A 86 -18.33 -17.83 -0.37
CA GLY A 86 -17.63 -18.98 -0.99
C GLY A 86 -18.23 -20.40 -0.82
N ASN A 87 -19.51 -20.51 -0.48
CA ASN A 87 -20.41 -21.65 -0.58
C ASN A 87 -21.27 -21.52 -1.88
N HIS A 88 -20.62 -21.53 -3.05
CA HIS A 88 -21.33 -21.47 -4.33
C HIS A 88 -21.83 -22.87 -4.70
N ASP A 89 -22.95 -23.25 -4.10
CA ASP A 89 -23.62 -24.50 -4.41
C ASP A 89 -24.47 -24.34 -5.68
N HIS A 90 -24.16 -25.12 -6.70
CA HIS A 90 -24.99 -25.17 -7.91
C HIS A 90 -26.10 -26.19 -7.70
N ALA A 91 -27.27 -25.71 -7.26
CA ALA A 91 -28.45 -26.54 -7.18
C ALA A 91 -28.79 -27.12 -8.56
N VAL A 92 -28.95 -28.44 -8.63
CA VAL A 92 -29.30 -29.17 -9.84
C VAL A 92 -30.78 -29.48 -9.78
N VAL A 93 -31.52 -29.06 -10.81
CA VAL A 93 -32.94 -29.37 -10.95
C VAL A 93 -33.09 -30.80 -11.47
N GLU A 94 -34.16 -31.48 -11.04
CA GLU A 94 -34.52 -32.80 -11.54
C GLU A 94 -34.63 -32.81 -13.08
N ASP A 95 -34.04 -33.84 -13.70
CA ASP A 95 -34.30 -34.19 -15.09
C ASP A 95 -35.10 -35.50 -15.14
N ALA A 96 -36.41 -35.37 -15.26
CA ALA A 96 -37.33 -36.49 -15.35
C ALA A 96 -37.07 -37.40 -16.56
N THR A 97 -36.42 -36.89 -17.62
CA THR A 97 -36.11 -37.68 -18.82
C THR A 97 -34.98 -38.66 -18.56
N SER A 98 -33.91 -38.23 -17.88
CA SER A 98 -32.86 -39.13 -17.44
C SER A 98 -33.22 -39.89 -16.16
N GLY A 99 -34.24 -39.46 -15.40
CA GLY A 99 -34.59 -40.02 -14.10
C GLY A 99 -33.61 -39.60 -12.98
N LEU A 100 -32.91 -38.48 -13.17
CA LEU A 100 -31.98 -37.93 -12.20
C LEU A 100 -32.70 -36.95 -11.28
N ALA A 101 -32.71 -37.25 -9.98
CA ALA A 101 -33.34 -36.41 -8.96
C ALA A 101 -32.59 -35.07 -8.78
N ALA A 102 -33.28 -34.08 -8.21
CA ALA A 102 -32.66 -32.82 -7.83
C ALA A 102 -31.56 -33.02 -6.78
N ALA A 103 -30.52 -32.18 -6.83
CA ALA A 103 -29.38 -32.22 -5.90
C ALA A 103 -29.05 -30.82 -5.38
N ALA A 104 -28.74 -30.70 -4.09
CA ALA A 104 -28.45 -29.41 -3.47
C ALA A 104 -27.06 -28.89 -3.87
N THR A 105 -26.11 -29.80 -4.11
CA THR A 105 -24.74 -29.49 -4.54
C THR A 105 -24.28 -30.37 -5.71
N ILE A 106 -23.17 -29.99 -6.37
CA ILE A 106 -22.54 -30.82 -7.40
C ILE A 106 -21.95 -32.10 -6.81
N GLN A 107 -21.53 -32.06 -5.54
CA GLN A 107 -21.05 -33.22 -4.80
C GLN A 107 -22.17 -34.23 -4.62
N ASP A 108 -23.36 -33.80 -4.19
CA ASP A 108 -24.54 -34.67 -4.05
C ASP A 108 -24.95 -35.28 -5.41
N LEU A 109 -24.87 -34.49 -6.48
CA LEU A 109 -25.09 -34.98 -7.85
C LEU A 109 -24.08 -36.07 -8.23
N ALA A 110 -22.79 -35.83 -7.97
CA ALA A 110 -21.72 -36.77 -8.33
C ALA A 110 -21.85 -38.10 -7.57
N GLU A 111 -22.23 -38.05 -6.28
CA GLU A 111 -22.52 -39.23 -5.48
C GLU A 111 -23.71 -40.03 -6.04
N ALA A 112 -24.81 -39.34 -6.39
CA ALA A 112 -25.99 -39.99 -6.99
C ALA A 112 -25.69 -40.63 -8.35
N LEU A 113 -24.92 -39.95 -9.21
CA LEU A 113 -24.48 -40.49 -10.49
C LEU A 113 -23.57 -41.71 -10.30
N SER A 114 -22.62 -41.65 -9.37
CA SER A 114 -21.72 -42.77 -9.05
C SER A 114 -22.49 -44.02 -8.63
N ALA A 115 -23.45 -43.89 -7.71
CA ALA A 115 -24.29 -44.99 -7.27
C ALA A 115 -25.12 -45.60 -8.42
N ARG A 116 -25.69 -44.76 -9.28
CA ARG A 116 -26.48 -45.22 -10.42
C ARG A 116 -25.63 -45.95 -11.47
N ILE A 117 -24.43 -45.43 -11.76
CA ILE A 117 -23.48 -46.09 -12.66
C ILE A 117 -23.15 -47.47 -12.11
N LYS A 118 -22.87 -47.59 -10.80
CA LYS A 118 -22.57 -48.87 -10.17
C LYS A 118 -23.71 -49.89 -10.32
N VAL A 119 -24.96 -49.47 -10.11
CA VAL A 119 -26.13 -50.34 -10.32
C VAL A 119 -26.22 -50.83 -11.77
N LEU A 120 -25.95 -49.96 -12.75
CA LEU A 120 -25.96 -50.32 -14.16
C LEU A 120 -24.82 -51.29 -14.50
N GLU A 121 -23.61 -51.06 -13.98
CA GLU A 121 -22.47 -51.96 -14.14
C GLU A 121 -22.77 -53.36 -13.58
N ASP A 122 -23.42 -53.43 -12.42
CA ASP A 122 -23.79 -54.70 -11.77
C ASP A 122 -24.93 -55.43 -12.50
N ALA A 123 -25.80 -54.71 -13.22
CA ALA A 123 -26.91 -55.29 -13.97
C ALA A 123 -26.52 -55.82 -15.38
N VAL A 124 -25.33 -55.44 -15.86
CA VAL A 124 -24.79 -55.85 -17.18
C VAL A 124 -23.86 -57.07 -17.05
N LEU A 125 -23.68 -57.59 -15.84
CA LEU A 125 -22.95 -58.82 -15.50
C LEU A 125 -23.91 -60.02 -15.32
#